data_AF-A0AAW2WLC0-F1
#
_entry.id   AF-A0AAW2WLC0-F1
#
_cell.length_a   1.000
_cell.length_b   1.000
_cell.length_c   1.000
_cell.angle_alpha   90.00
_cell.angle_beta   90.00
_cell.angle_gamma   90.00
#
_symmetry.space_group_name_H-M   'P 1'
#
loop_
_entity.id
_entity.type
_entity.pdbx_description
1 polymer ?
#
loop_
_entity_poly.entity_id
_entity_poly.type
_entity_poly.pdbx_seq_one_letter_code
_entity_poly.pdbx_strand_id
1 'polypeptide(L)'
;MPYAWVGYSGRQCPGMCAYPFAWPKYSGMKPPPGTNDIMGAPNGDAGIDGMMSVIAHEMAEVSSNPLINAWYAGDDPTAPNEIADLCLGVYGSGGGGGYTGVVYKDSRGNGFNLNGVRGRKFLVQWVWNPVRRRCFGPNALD
;
A
#
# COMPACT_ATOMS: atom_id res chain seq x y z
N MET A 1 2.58 7.80 23.69
CA MET A 1 2.32 6.54 22.95
C MET A 1 1.70 6.93 21.62
N PRO A 2 2.36 6.65 20.48
CA PRO A 2 1.74 6.83 19.17
C PRO A 2 0.52 5.90 19.04
N TYR A 3 -0.52 6.37 18.36
CA TYR A 3 -1.74 5.61 18.10
C TYR A 3 -2.20 5.87 16.67
N ALA A 4 -2.79 4.86 16.04
CA ALA A 4 -3.45 4.97 14.74
C ALA A 4 -4.92 4.55 14.87
N TRP A 5 -5.81 5.25 14.18
CA TRP A 5 -7.24 4.94 14.14
C TRP A 5 -7.53 4.18 12.86
N VAL A 6 -7.89 2.90 12.99
CA VAL A 6 -8.16 2.05 11.83
C VAL A 6 -9.66 1.85 11.70
N GLY A 7 -10.21 2.34 10.58
CA GLY A 7 -11.58 2.05 10.17
C GLY A 7 -11.62 1.01 9.06
N TYR A 8 -12.78 0.36 8.89
CA TYR A 8 -12.97 -0.55 7.76
C TYR A 8 -12.95 0.20 6.43
N SER A 9 -11.93 -0.04 5.58
CA SER A 9 -11.74 0.66 4.31
C SER A 9 -12.93 0.55 3.37
N GLY A 10 -13.61 -0.61 3.35
CA GLY A 10 -14.79 -0.84 2.50
C GLY A 10 -16.02 -0.01 2.86
N ARG A 11 -16.01 0.69 4.01
CA ARG A 11 -17.05 1.65 4.40
C ARG A 11 -16.54 3.09 4.43
N GLN A 12 -15.32 3.31 4.91
CA GLN A 12 -14.79 4.67 5.09
C GLN A 12 -14.34 5.31 3.77
N CYS A 13 -13.64 4.55 2.92
CA CYS A 13 -13.02 5.05 1.71
C CYS A 13 -12.79 3.91 0.69
N PRO A 14 -13.87 3.30 0.16
CA PRO A 14 -13.80 2.00 -0.52
C PRO A 14 -12.81 1.94 -1.68
N GLY A 15 -12.67 3.01 -2.46
CA GLY A 15 -11.73 2.99 -3.59
C GLY A 15 -10.38 3.68 -3.33
N MET A 16 -10.21 4.34 -2.20
CA MET A 16 -8.93 4.97 -1.83
C MET A 16 -8.13 4.04 -0.95
N CYS A 17 -8.72 3.67 0.18
CA CYS A 17 -8.09 2.89 1.24
C CYS A 17 -8.14 1.39 0.97
N ALA A 18 -8.82 0.98 -0.10
CA ALA A 18 -8.77 -0.39 -0.59
C ALA A 18 -8.21 -0.52 -2.00
N TYR A 19 -7.58 0.53 -2.54
CA TYR A 19 -6.76 0.40 -3.73
C TYR A 19 -5.59 -0.57 -3.46
N PRO A 20 -5.22 -1.47 -4.40
CA PRO A 20 -5.74 -1.64 -5.75
C PRO A 20 -6.91 -2.63 -5.87
N PHE A 21 -7.47 -3.09 -4.75
CA PHE A 21 -8.60 -4.04 -4.69
C PHE A 21 -9.97 -3.40 -4.90
N ALA A 22 -10.04 -2.08 -5.00
CA ALA A 22 -11.22 -1.34 -5.40
C ALA A 22 -10.82 0.00 -6.03
N TRP A 23 -11.63 0.49 -6.97
CA TRP A 23 -11.38 1.74 -7.68
C TRP A 23 -12.17 2.92 -7.07
N PRO A 24 -11.57 4.11 -6.89
CA PRO A 24 -12.25 5.28 -6.36
C PRO A 24 -13.22 5.86 -7.39
N LYS A 25 -14.51 5.52 -7.25
CA LYS A 25 -15.60 5.99 -8.12
C LYS A 25 -15.74 7.52 -8.16
N TYR A 26 -15.39 8.20 -7.07
CA TYR A 26 -15.49 9.66 -6.94
C TYR A 26 -14.34 10.42 -7.61
N SER A 27 -13.28 9.73 -8.07
CA SER A 27 -12.13 10.38 -8.70
C SER A 27 -12.44 10.99 -10.08
N GLY A 28 -13.58 10.63 -10.69
CA GLY A 28 -13.90 10.98 -12.08
C GLY A 28 -12.97 10.36 -13.12
N MET A 29 -11.89 9.69 -12.69
CA MET A 29 -10.94 9.00 -13.52
C MET A 29 -11.43 7.57 -13.79
N LYS A 30 -11.41 7.17 -15.06
CA LYS A 30 -11.55 5.75 -15.41
C LYS A 30 -10.32 4.99 -14.90
N PRO A 31 -10.47 3.72 -14.50
CA PRO A 31 -9.30 2.86 -14.28
C PRO A 31 -8.35 2.95 -15.48
N PRO A 32 -7.02 2.91 -15.28
CA PRO A 32 -6.05 2.99 -16.35
C PRO A 32 -6.40 2.01 -17.50
N PRO A 33 -6.30 2.45 -18.77
CA PRO A 33 -6.51 1.55 -19.90
C PRO A 33 -5.56 0.35 -19.81
N GLY A 34 -6.10 -0.87 -19.85
CA GLY A 34 -5.33 -2.11 -19.69
C GLY A 34 -5.33 -2.70 -18.27
N THR A 35 -5.80 -1.98 -17.25
CA THR A 35 -6.20 -2.56 -15.97
C THR A 35 -7.69 -2.92 -16.05
N ASN A 36 -8.03 -3.95 -16.83
CA ASN A 36 -9.42 -4.42 -16.92
C ASN A 36 -9.94 -4.98 -15.59
N ASP A 37 -9.05 -5.35 -14.67
CA ASP A 37 -9.41 -5.89 -13.38
C ASP A 37 -8.74 -5.08 -12.27
N ILE A 38 -9.58 -4.42 -11.48
CA ILE A 38 -9.31 -4.22 -10.05
C ILE A 38 -8.58 -5.46 -9.52
N MET A 39 -7.47 -5.27 -8.79
CA MET A 39 -6.73 -6.42 -8.32
C MET A 39 -7.63 -7.28 -7.45
N GLY A 40 -7.69 -8.58 -7.72
CA GLY A 40 -8.47 -9.48 -6.88
C GLY A 40 -7.94 -9.48 -5.45
N ALA A 41 -8.85 -9.42 -4.48
CA ALA A 41 -8.55 -9.45 -3.05
C ALA A 41 -8.08 -10.86 -2.64
N PRO A 42 -6.81 -11.07 -2.28
CA PRO A 42 -6.27 -12.39 -2.00
C PRO A 42 -6.95 -13.12 -0.83
N ASN A 43 -7.60 -12.40 0.10
CA ASN A 43 -8.36 -13.00 1.19
C ASN A 43 -9.89 -12.85 1.03
N GLY A 44 -10.36 -12.39 -0.13
CA GLY A 44 -11.78 -12.40 -0.52
C GLY A 44 -12.59 -11.18 -0.09
N ASP A 45 -12.02 -10.25 0.66
CA ASP A 45 -12.65 -8.98 1.02
C ASP A 45 -11.70 -7.82 0.70
N ALA A 46 -12.06 -7.03 -0.31
CA ALA A 46 -11.26 -5.89 -0.77
C ALA A 46 -11.04 -4.86 0.34
N GLY A 47 -12.06 -4.58 1.15
CA GLY A 47 -11.98 -3.61 2.23
C GLY A 47 -11.02 -4.05 3.33
N ILE A 48 -11.05 -5.33 3.71
CA ILE A 48 -10.12 -5.88 4.70
C ILE A 48 -8.70 -5.96 4.14
N ASP A 49 -8.51 -6.44 2.90
CA ASP A 49 -7.19 -6.53 2.28
C ASP A 49 -6.56 -5.15 2.10
N GLY A 50 -7.37 -4.15 1.74
CA GLY A 50 -6.98 -2.75 1.74
C GLY A 50 -6.59 -2.22 3.12
N MET A 51 -7.45 -2.46 4.12
CA MET A 51 -7.20 -2.06 5.51
C MET A 51 -5.90 -2.64 6.06
N MET A 52 -5.55 -3.87 5.71
CA MET A 52 -4.27 -4.47 6.11
C MET A 52 -3.06 -3.73 5.51
N SER A 53 -3.16 -3.24 4.26
CA SER A 53 -2.11 -2.40 3.68
C SER A 53 -2.01 -1.04 4.39
N VAL A 54 -3.15 -0.42 4.76
CA VAL A 54 -3.15 0.84 5.51
C VAL A 54 -2.54 0.65 6.91
N ILE A 55 -2.90 -0.42 7.63
CA ILE A 55 -2.30 -0.74 8.94
C ILE A 55 -0.78 -0.86 8.82
N ALA A 56 -0.29 -1.53 7.78
CA ALA A 56 1.14 -1.71 7.58
C ALA A 56 1.85 -0.39 7.23
N HIS A 57 1.23 0.48 6.44
CA HIS A 57 1.70 1.83 6.14
C HIS A 57 1.86 2.64 7.44
N GLU A 58 0.78 2.77 8.22
CA GLU A 58 0.78 3.51 9.49
C GLU A 58 1.78 2.93 10.50
N MET A 59 1.92 1.59 10.55
CA MET A 59 2.86 0.95 11.45
C MET A 59 4.32 1.24 11.07
N ALA A 60 4.63 1.38 9.77
CA ALA A 60 5.96 1.77 9.32
C ALA A 60 6.27 3.21 9.76
N GLU A 61 5.32 4.12 9.59
CA GLU A 61 5.48 5.55 9.90
C GLU A 61 5.56 5.80 11.40
N VAL A 62 4.69 5.15 12.18
CA VAL A 62 4.80 5.13 13.64
C VAL A 62 6.15 4.57 14.11
N SER A 63 6.74 3.62 13.39
CA SER A 63 8.04 3.07 13.76
C SER A 63 9.20 4.00 13.39
N SER A 64 9.13 4.70 12.26
CA SER A 64 10.19 5.62 11.80
C SER A 64 10.12 7.00 12.45
N ASN A 65 8.94 7.43 12.88
CA ASN A 65 8.70 8.79 13.37
C ASN A 65 7.54 8.89 14.38
N PRO A 66 7.62 8.17 15.51
CA PRO A 66 6.51 8.03 16.46
C PRO A 66 6.02 9.34 17.10
N LEU A 67 6.82 10.40 17.07
CA LEU A 67 6.53 11.68 17.73
C LEU A 67 6.65 12.88 16.77
N ILE A 68 6.68 12.62 15.45
CA ILE A 68 6.79 13.67 14.42
C ILE A 68 8.05 14.54 14.63
N ASN A 69 9.15 13.92 15.06
CA ASN A 69 10.41 14.58 15.39
C ASN A 69 11.65 13.77 14.99
N ALA A 70 11.47 12.76 14.15
CA ALA A 70 12.51 11.90 13.62
C ALA A 70 12.53 11.97 12.09
N TRP A 71 12.46 10.85 11.40
CA TRP A 71 12.66 10.81 9.94
C TRP A 71 11.39 11.20 9.19
N TYR A 72 11.53 12.16 8.27
CA TYR A 72 10.57 12.50 7.21
C TYR A 72 11.33 13.10 6.02
N ALA A 73 10.68 13.20 4.87
CA ALA A 73 11.25 13.79 3.67
C ALA A 73 11.04 15.31 3.63
N GLY A 74 12.11 16.04 3.29
CA GLY A 74 12.10 17.51 3.18
C GLY A 74 12.45 18.22 4.48
N ASP A 75 12.37 19.56 4.45
CA ASP A 75 12.76 20.43 5.58
C ASP A 75 11.55 20.99 6.35
N ASP A 76 10.32 20.77 5.85
CA ASP A 76 9.08 21.28 6.45
C ASP A 76 8.42 20.25 7.38
N PRO A 77 8.43 20.47 8.71
CA PRO A 77 7.84 19.54 9.67
C PRO A 77 6.30 19.63 9.77
N THR A 78 5.64 20.56 9.07
CA THR A 78 4.19 20.78 9.21
C THR A 78 3.33 19.79 8.41
N ALA A 79 3.91 19.15 7.39
CA ALA A 79 3.31 18.08 6.60
C ALA A 79 4.40 17.06 6.22
N PRO A 80 4.94 16.32 7.20
CA PRO A 80 6.08 15.44 6.97
C PRO A 80 5.67 14.30 6.03
N ASN A 81 6.30 14.23 4.86
CA ASN A 81 6.16 13.07 3.98
C ASN A 81 6.98 11.92 4.56
N GLU A 82 6.33 10.89 5.05
CA GLU A 82 6.99 9.82 5.78
C GLU A 82 7.41 8.64 4.89
N ILE A 83 7.90 7.57 5.51
CA ILE A 83 8.64 6.51 4.79
C ILE A 83 7.72 5.70 3.88
N ALA A 84 6.43 5.58 4.22
CA ALA A 84 5.46 4.86 3.42
C ALA A 84 4.75 5.81 2.43
N ASP A 85 4.51 7.08 2.81
CA ASP A 85 4.02 8.14 1.92
C ASP A 85 4.80 8.26 0.60
N LEU A 86 6.13 8.21 0.65
CA LEU A 86 6.97 8.28 -0.56
C LEU A 86 6.73 7.12 -1.55
N CYS A 87 6.08 6.05 -1.08
CA CYS A 87 5.88 4.81 -1.81
C CYS A 87 4.41 4.49 -2.03
N LEU A 88 3.54 5.49 -1.91
CA LEU A 88 2.12 5.34 -2.18
C LEU A 88 1.85 4.67 -3.52
N GLY A 89 1.14 3.54 -3.47
CA GLY A 89 0.76 2.77 -4.65
C GLY A 89 1.85 1.86 -5.25
N VAL A 90 3.04 1.78 -4.64
CA VAL A 90 4.11 0.87 -5.08
C VAL A 90 4.02 -0.44 -4.29
N TYR A 91 3.75 -1.55 -4.98
CA TYR A 91 3.62 -2.89 -4.38
C TYR A 91 4.61 -3.91 -4.95
N GLY A 92 5.35 -3.53 -5.99
CA GLY A 92 6.23 -4.40 -6.74
C GLY A 92 7.22 -3.61 -7.61
N SER A 93 8.18 -4.33 -8.18
CA SER A 93 9.22 -3.74 -9.04
C SER A 93 8.58 -3.01 -10.23
N GLY A 94 9.06 -1.80 -10.51
CA GLY A 94 8.51 -0.94 -11.56
C GLY A 94 7.16 -0.28 -11.24
N GLY A 95 6.65 -0.41 -10.02
CA GLY A 95 5.42 0.26 -9.58
C GLY A 95 5.57 1.78 -9.39
N GLY A 96 4.47 2.50 -9.45
CA GLY A 96 4.37 3.96 -9.36
C GLY A 96 3.34 4.54 -10.34
N GLY A 97 2.89 5.77 -10.10
CA GLY A 97 2.01 6.50 -11.04
C GLY A 97 0.67 5.80 -11.33
N GLY A 98 0.16 4.98 -10.41
CA GLY A 98 -1.07 4.20 -10.58
C GLY A 98 -0.86 2.78 -11.14
N TYR A 99 0.38 2.39 -11.45
CA TYR A 99 0.75 1.00 -11.71
C TYR A 99 1.26 0.34 -10.43
N THR A 100 0.71 -0.81 -10.05
CA THR A 100 1.06 -1.50 -8.79
C THR A 100 2.47 -2.10 -8.80
N GLY A 101 3.06 -2.27 -9.98
CA GLY A 101 4.33 -2.97 -10.16
C GLY A 101 4.15 -4.47 -10.40
N VAL A 102 5.27 -5.16 -10.60
CA VAL A 102 5.30 -6.62 -10.78
C VAL A 102 5.11 -7.30 -9.42
N VAL A 103 3.97 -7.98 -9.27
CA VAL A 103 3.56 -8.69 -8.04
C VAL A 103 3.32 -10.17 -8.33
N TYR A 104 3.41 -11.01 -7.30
CA TYR A 104 3.08 -12.42 -7.44
C TYR A 104 1.58 -12.62 -7.68
N LYS A 105 1.23 -13.77 -8.26
CA LYS A 105 -0.15 -14.17 -8.54
C LYS A 105 -0.49 -15.48 -7.85
N ASP A 106 -1.62 -15.55 -7.17
CA ASP A 106 -2.12 -16.81 -6.63
C ASP A 106 -2.80 -17.68 -7.71
N SER A 107 -3.27 -18.87 -7.33
CA SER A 107 -3.93 -19.80 -8.26
C SER A 107 -5.26 -19.27 -8.81
N ARG A 108 -5.81 -18.19 -8.22
CA ARG A 108 -7.03 -17.50 -8.66
C ARG A 108 -6.71 -16.21 -9.43
N GLY A 109 -5.44 -15.86 -9.61
CA GLY A 109 -4.99 -14.64 -10.28
C GLY A 109 -4.95 -13.38 -9.40
N ASN A 110 -5.18 -13.50 -8.09
CA ASN A 110 -5.09 -12.38 -7.14
C ASN A 110 -3.62 -11.97 -6.96
N GLY A 111 -3.38 -10.66 -6.91
CA GLY A 111 -2.04 -10.11 -6.67
C GLY A 111 -1.66 -10.17 -5.19
N PHE A 112 -0.40 -10.51 -4.91
CA PHE A 112 0.15 -10.46 -3.57
C PHE A 112 1.67 -10.23 -3.59
N ASN A 113 2.23 -9.76 -2.49
CA ASN A 113 3.68 -9.62 -2.31
C ASN A 113 4.18 -10.16 -0.96
N LEU A 114 3.27 -10.53 -0.06
CA LEU A 114 3.58 -11.11 1.24
C LEU A 114 2.81 -12.41 1.47
N ASN A 115 3.48 -13.38 2.09
CA ASN A 115 2.87 -14.61 2.58
C ASN A 115 2.52 -14.43 4.06
N GLY A 116 1.26 -14.69 4.39
CA GLY A 116 0.74 -14.67 5.75
C GLY A 116 0.69 -16.05 6.39
N VAL A 117 0.34 -16.07 7.68
CA VAL A 117 0.04 -17.32 8.40
C VAL A 117 -1.22 -18.00 7.83
N ARG A 118 -1.28 -19.33 7.95
CA ARG A 118 -2.45 -20.14 7.54
C ARG A 118 -2.84 -19.95 6.06
N GLY A 119 -1.85 -19.73 5.19
CA GLY A 119 -2.06 -19.63 3.74
C GLY A 119 -2.66 -18.31 3.27
N ARG A 120 -2.85 -17.32 4.17
CA ARG A 120 -3.26 -15.96 3.78
C ARG A 120 -2.18 -15.31 2.92
N LYS A 121 -2.60 -14.41 2.05
CA LYS A 121 -1.71 -13.65 1.19
C LYS A 121 -2.07 -12.18 1.28
N PHE A 122 -1.08 -11.30 1.25
CA PHE A 122 -1.32 -9.87 1.38
C PHE A 122 -0.61 -9.12 0.26
N LEU A 123 -1.21 -8.01 -0.16
CA LEU A 123 -0.57 -7.02 -0.99
C LEU A 123 -0.41 -5.76 -0.15
N VAL A 124 0.81 -5.49 0.27
CA VAL A 124 1.12 -4.38 1.17
C VAL A 124 2.08 -3.43 0.46
N GLN A 125 1.83 -2.15 0.61
CA GLN A 125 2.67 -1.10 0.03
C GLN A 125 4.13 -1.24 0.49
N TRP A 126 5.05 -0.93 -0.41
CA TRP A 126 6.47 -0.86 -0.09
C TRP A 126 6.80 0.39 0.73
N VAL A 127 7.98 0.41 1.34
CA VAL A 127 8.47 1.58 2.08
C VAL A 127 9.74 2.11 1.44
N TRP A 128 10.05 3.37 1.68
CA TRP A 128 11.28 3.99 1.21
C TRP A 128 12.49 3.34 1.89
N ASN A 129 13.46 2.90 1.08
CA ASN A 129 14.72 2.37 1.58
C ASN A 129 15.83 3.43 1.42
N PRO A 130 16.41 3.96 2.51
CA PRO A 130 17.41 5.04 2.43
C PRO A 130 18.76 4.57 1.86
N VAL A 131 19.08 3.28 1.97
CA VAL A 131 20.32 2.69 1.41
C VAL A 131 20.20 2.55 -0.10
N ARG A 132 19.05 2.06 -0.59
CA ARG A 132 18.78 1.88 -2.02
C ARG A 132 18.27 3.15 -2.71
N ARG A 133 17.86 4.15 -1.94
CA ARG A 133 17.27 5.42 -2.41
C ARG A 133 16.08 5.21 -3.34
N ARG A 134 15.19 4.29 -2.97
CA ARG A 134 13.96 3.97 -3.70
C ARG A 134 12.99 3.20 -2.80
N CYS A 135 11.74 3.10 -3.23
CA CYS A 135 10.78 2.16 -2.67
C CYS A 135 11.27 0.72 -2.86
N PHE A 136 11.21 -0.07 -1.80
CA PHE A 136 11.70 -1.44 -1.81
C PHE A 136 10.84 -2.34 -0.93
N GLY A 137 10.67 -3.59 -1.34
CA GLY A 137 9.92 -4.56 -0.58
C GLY A 137 10.26 -6.01 -0.93
N PRO A 138 9.60 -6.98 -0.29
CA PRO A 138 10.07 -8.37 -0.26
C PRO A 138 10.03 -9.13 -1.59
N ASN A 139 9.30 -8.60 -2.58
CA ASN A 139 9.21 -9.13 -3.94
C ASN A 139 10.00 -8.29 -4.95
N ALA A 140 10.96 -7.49 -4.49
CA ALA A 140 11.86 -6.78 -5.40
C ALA A 140 12.65 -7.78 -6.26
N LEU A 141 12.76 -7.47 -7.55
CA LEU A 141 13.45 -8.31 -8.54
C LEU A 141 14.94 -7.94 -8.69
N ASP A 142 15.39 -6.92 -7.96
CA ASP A 142 16.72 -6.31 -8.04
C ASP A 142 17.19 -5.73 -6.70
#